data_AF-A0A838VF04-F1
#
_entry.id   AF-A0A838VF04-F1
#
_cell.length_a   1.000
_cell.length_b   1.000
_cell.length_c   1.000
_cell.angle_alpha   90.00
_cell.angle_beta   90.00
_cell.angle_gamma   90.00
#
_symmetry.space_group_name_H-M   'P 1'
#
loop_
_entity.id
_entity.type
_entity.pdbx_description
1 polymer ?
#
loop_
_entity_poly.entity_id
_entity_poly.type
_entity_poly.pdbx_seq_one_letter_code
_entity_poly.pdbx_strand_id
1 'polypeptide(L)'
;MNIEEFESIYQTLTERQQEVLHLFLAGHNDRHIAKSLSIIEDTVRQHLRNICLAFKLMGESPDERRRTRRTELITLFAYHHPKQVGRPAIAASTQIWGDIPSISELFGRTGELEQLEQWITHDNCRLVGILGMGGIGKTTV
;
A
#
# COMPACT_ATOMS: atom_id res chain seq x y z
N MET A 1 10.10 -8.86 6.88
CA MET A 1 10.73 -9.65 5.80
C MET A 1 11.92 -8.84 5.28
N ASN A 2 13.06 -9.47 5.04
CA ASN A 2 14.24 -8.77 4.53
C ASN A 2 14.16 -8.61 2.99
N ILE A 3 14.89 -7.65 2.42
CA ILE A 3 14.87 -7.37 0.97
C ILE A 3 15.29 -8.62 0.16
N GLU A 4 16.28 -9.38 0.62
CA GLU A 4 16.74 -10.61 -0.05
C GLU A 4 15.70 -11.74 -0.03
N GLU A 5 14.97 -11.88 1.09
CA GLU A 5 13.88 -12.87 1.20
C GLU A 5 12.70 -12.48 0.31
N PHE A 6 12.42 -11.17 0.21
CA PHE A 6 11.43 -10.62 -0.72
C PHE A 6 11.77 -10.94 -2.18
N GLU A 7 12.99 -10.64 -2.62
CA GLU A 7 13.44 -10.86 -4.00
C GLU A 7 13.41 -12.35 -4.35
N SER A 8 13.85 -13.22 -3.44
CA SER A 8 13.80 -14.67 -3.65
C SER A 8 12.36 -15.15 -3.89
N ILE A 9 11.40 -14.69 -3.07
CA ILE A 9 9.99 -15.04 -3.25
C ILE A 9 9.44 -14.45 -4.55
N TYR A 10 9.79 -13.20 -4.88
CA TYR A 10 9.34 -12.54 -6.11
C TYR A 10 9.82 -13.27 -7.38
N GLN A 11 11.06 -13.78 -7.37
CA GLN A 11 11.62 -14.58 -8.46
C GLN A 11 10.99 -15.97 -8.58
N THR A 12 10.42 -16.52 -7.49
CA THR A 12 9.68 -17.80 -7.55
C THR A 12 8.26 -17.67 -8.11
N LEU A 13 7.74 -16.45 -8.27
CA LEU A 13 6.42 -16.22 -8.88
C LEU A 13 6.50 -16.43 -10.39
N THR A 14 5.45 -17.05 -10.95
CA THR A 14 5.35 -17.22 -12.41
C THR A 14 5.09 -15.89 -13.10
N GLU A 15 5.47 -15.78 -14.39
CA GLU A 15 5.20 -14.59 -15.20
C GLU A 15 3.73 -14.15 -15.11
N ARG A 16 2.81 -15.12 -15.14
CA ARG A 16 1.37 -14.85 -15.02
C ARG A 16 0.95 -14.31 -13.65
N GLN A 17 1.60 -14.76 -12.57
CA GLN A 17 1.38 -14.21 -11.24
C GLN A 17 1.92 -12.79 -11.11
N GLN A 18 3.07 -12.51 -11.72
CA GLN A 18 3.66 -11.17 -11.76
C GLN A 18 2.80 -10.18 -12.55
N GLU A 19 2.22 -10.58 -13.68
CA GLU A 19 1.29 -9.76 -14.45
C GLU A 19 0.02 -9.40 -13.64
N VAL A 20 -0.59 -10.40 -12.99
CA VAL A 20 -1.75 -10.19 -12.11
C VAL A 20 -1.39 -9.25 -10.96
N LEU A 21 -0.22 -9.46 -10.36
CA LEU A 21 0.29 -8.65 -9.26
C LEU A 21 0.54 -7.20 -9.68
N HIS A 22 1.15 -6.96 -10.86
CA HIS A 22 1.39 -5.63 -11.38
C HIS A 22 0.08 -4.86 -11.60
N LEU A 23 -0.93 -5.48 -12.23
CA LEU A 23 -2.23 -4.86 -12.43
C LEU A 23 -2.98 -4.62 -11.10
N PHE A 24 -2.78 -5.51 -10.12
CA PHE A 24 -3.31 -5.35 -8.78
C PHE A 24 -2.67 -4.16 -8.03
N LEU A 25 -1.33 -4.04 -8.08
CA LEU A 25 -0.58 -2.93 -7.50
C LEU A 25 -0.83 -1.59 -8.24
N ALA A 26 -1.33 -1.63 -9.48
CA ALA A 26 -1.82 -0.46 -10.19
C ALA A 26 -3.22 0.00 -9.71
N GLY A 27 -3.87 -0.73 -8.80
CA GLY A 27 -5.19 -0.39 -8.23
C GLY A 27 -6.38 -0.90 -9.04
N HIS A 28 -6.18 -1.81 -10.01
CA HIS A 28 -7.28 -2.41 -10.75
C HIS A 28 -8.04 -3.46 -9.91
N ASN A 29 -9.35 -3.53 -10.10
CA ASN A 29 -10.19 -4.57 -9.48
C ASN A 29 -10.10 -5.90 -10.26
N ASP A 30 -10.53 -7.00 -9.64
CA ASP A 30 -10.43 -8.34 -10.21
C ASP A 30 -11.06 -8.45 -11.61
N ARG A 31 -12.17 -7.73 -11.84
CA ARG A 31 -12.86 -7.69 -13.13
C ARG A 31 -12.02 -7.02 -14.22
N HIS A 32 -11.35 -5.92 -13.89
CA HIS A 32 -10.43 -5.25 -14.81
C HIS A 32 -9.19 -6.11 -15.07
N ILE A 33 -8.61 -6.74 -14.05
CA ILE A 33 -7.46 -7.63 -14.20
C ILE A 33 -7.83 -8.82 -15.11
N ALA A 34 -8.98 -9.44 -14.87
CA ALA A 34 -9.53 -10.54 -15.67
C ALA A 34 -9.68 -10.13 -17.14
N LYS A 35 -10.26 -8.94 -17.39
CA LYS A 35 -10.43 -8.39 -18.74
C LYS A 35 -9.09 -8.09 -19.43
N SER A 36 -8.14 -7.47 -18.73
CA SER A 36 -6.83 -7.10 -19.30
C SER A 36 -5.98 -8.33 -19.63
N LEU A 37 -6.07 -9.38 -18.84
CA LEU A 37 -5.31 -10.61 -19.05
C LEU A 37 -6.08 -11.67 -19.86
N SER A 38 -7.34 -11.41 -20.23
CA SER A 38 -8.22 -12.39 -20.88
C SER A 38 -8.35 -13.71 -20.10
N ILE A 39 -8.52 -13.60 -18.78
CA ILE A 39 -8.73 -14.73 -17.86
C ILE A 39 -10.04 -14.57 -17.07
N ILE A 40 -10.45 -15.62 -16.37
CA ILE A 40 -11.66 -15.61 -15.55
C ILE A 40 -11.37 -14.95 -14.20
N GLU A 41 -12.34 -14.23 -13.63
CA GLU A 41 -12.19 -13.57 -12.33
C GLU A 41 -11.82 -14.53 -11.19
N ASP A 42 -12.34 -15.77 -11.21
CA ASP A 42 -11.94 -16.81 -10.25
C ASP A 42 -10.44 -17.14 -10.35
N THR A 43 -9.88 -17.13 -11.56
CA THR A 43 -8.45 -17.37 -11.81
C THR A 43 -7.61 -16.22 -11.23
N VAL A 44 -8.05 -14.97 -11.38
CA VAL A 44 -7.40 -13.81 -10.74
C VAL A 44 -7.36 -13.98 -9.22
N ARG A 45 -8.50 -14.36 -8.63
CA ARG A 45 -8.60 -14.59 -7.18
C ARG A 45 -7.68 -15.74 -6.72
N GLN A 46 -7.56 -16.80 -7.52
CA GLN A 46 -6.65 -17.91 -7.24
C GLN A 46 -5.18 -17.49 -7.33
N HIS A 47 -4.80 -16.69 -8.33
CA HIS A 47 -3.45 -16.14 -8.44
C HIS A 47 -3.10 -15.25 -7.24
N LEU A 48 -3.97 -14.30 -6.88
CA LEU A 48 -3.77 -13.45 -5.70
C LEU A 48 -3.63 -14.26 -4.41
N ARG A 49 -4.46 -15.30 -4.23
CA ARG A 49 -4.34 -16.22 -3.08
C ARG A 49 -2.99 -16.92 -3.04
N ASN A 50 -2.53 -17.46 -4.17
CA ASN A 50 -1.25 -18.15 -4.25
C ASN A 50 -0.07 -17.19 -3.99
N ILE A 51 -0.16 -15.94 -4.46
CA ILE A 51 0.82 -14.89 -4.20
C ILE A 51 0.86 -14.55 -2.69
N CYS A 52 -0.30 -14.34 -2.05
CA CYS A 52 -0.36 -14.11 -0.60
C CYS A 52 0.26 -15.28 0.20
N LEU A 53 0.04 -16.52 -0.24
CA LEU A 53 0.64 -17.71 0.38
C LEU A 53 2.16 -17.73 0.20
N ALA A 54 2.66 -17.37 -0.98
CA ALA A 54 4.11 -17.30 -1.25
C ALA A 54 4.80 -16.28 -0.33
N PHE A 55 4.16 -15.13 -0.08
CA PHE A 55 4.66 -14.11 0.85
C PHE A 55 4.39 -14.40 2.34
N LYS A 56 3.87 -15.58 2.67
CA LYS A 56 3.54 -16.00 4.06
C LYS A 56 2.59 -15.02 4.79
N LEU A 57 1.77 -14.28 4.05
CA LEU A 57 0.80 -13.31 4.59
C LEU A 57 -0.48 -14.04 5.05
N MET A 58 -0.40 -14.70 6.21
CA MET A 58 -1.50 -15.50 6.77
C MET A 58 -1.91 -14.98 8.15
N GLY A 59 -3.01 -14.22 8.21
CA GLY A 59 -3.77 -14.01 9.45
C GLY A 59 -4.66 -15.22 9.80
N GLU A 60 -4.86 -15.52 11.07
CA GLU A 60 -5.42 -16.78 11.61
C GLU A 60 -6.93 -17.01 11.39
N SER A 61 -7.73 -16.03 10.94
CA SER A 61 -9.22 -16.16 10.86
C SER A 61 -9.84 -16.08 9.45
N PRO A 62 -10.67 -17.04 8.98
CA PRO A 62 -11.32 -17.09 7.65
C PRO A 62 -12.06 -15.83 7.18
N ASP A 63 -12.74 -15.11 8.07
CA ASP A 63 -13.74 -14.09 7.70
C ASP A 63 -13.20 -12.65 7.56
N GLU A 64 -12.06 -12.32 8.17
CA GLU A 64 -11.42 -10.99 8.04
C GLU A 64 -10.54 -10.86 6.78
N ARG A 65 -10.35 -11.93 6.01
CA ARG A 65 -9.14 -12.13 5.17
C ARG A 65 -9.11 -11.45 3.80
N ARG A 66 -10.20 -10.93 3.24
CA ARG A 66 -10.18 -10.48 1.83
C ARG A 66 -9.69 -9.05 1.62
N ARG A 67 -10.01 -8.13 2.53
CA ARG A 67 -9.52 -6.73 2.46
C ARG A 67 -8.13 -6.62 3.10
N THR A 68 -7.94 -7.21 4.25
CA THR A 68 -6.71 -7.11 5.05
C THR A 68 -5.48 -7.66 4.32
N ARG A 69 -5.62 -8.79 3.62
CA ARG A 69 -4.52 -9.38 2.84
C ARG A 69 -4.13 -8.58 1.60
N ARG A 70 -5.11 -7.89 0.98
CA ARG A 70 -4.86 -6.99 -0.15
C ARG A 70 -4.07 -5.77 0.32
N THR A 71 -4.47 -5.20 1.45
CA THR A 71 -3.77 -4.10 2.10
C THR A 71 -2.35 -4.49 2.51
N GLU A 72 -2.16 -5.65 3.16
CA GLU A 72 -0.84 -6.16 3.54
C GLU A 72 0.08 -6.36 2.33
N LEU A 73 -0.44 -6.90 1.23
CA LEU A 73 0.32 -7.09 0.01
C LEU A 73 0.76 -5.74 -0.58
N ILE A 74 -0.13 -4.76 -0.64
CA ILE A 74 0.20 -3.42 -1.14
C ILE A 74 1.23 -2.74 -0.22
N THR A 75 1.06 -2.82 1.10
CA THR A 75 2.00 -2.25 2.08
C THR A 75 3.39 -2.88 1.96
N LEU A 76 3.47 -4.20 1.78
CA LEU A 76 4.73 -4.91 1.64
C LEU A 76 5.46 -4.50 0.34
N PHE A 77 4.73 -4.36 -0.77
CA PHE A 77 5.31 -3.88 -2.03
C PHE A 77 5.64 -2.39 -2.01
N ALA A 78 4.88 -1.56 -1.29
CA ALA A 78 5.19 -0.15 -1.11
C ALA A 78 6.49 0.05 -0.30
N TYR A 79 6.78 -0.84 0.66
CA TYR A 79 8.00 -0.79 1.46
C TYR A 79 9.25 -1.25 0.70
N HIS A 80 9.14 -2.30 -0.13
CA HIS A 80 10.29 -2.87 -0.83
C HIS A 80 10.50 -2.33 -2.26
N HIS A 81 9.43 -1.98 -2.97
CA HIS A 81 9.46 -1.52 -4.37
C HIS A 81 8.47 -0.37 -4.65
N PRO A 82 8.74 0.83 -4.11
CA PRO A 82 7.83 1.98 -4.24
C PRO A 82 7.58 2.42 -5.69
N LYS A 83 8.48 2.09 -6.64
CA LYS A 83 8.33 2.43 -8.07
C LYS A 83 7.32 1.56 -8.83
N GLN A 84 6.88 0.44 -8.27
CA GLN A 84 5.95 -0.50 -8.93
C GLN A 84 4.51 -0.41 -8.38
N VAL A 85 4.27 0.38 -7.34
CA VAL A 85 2.94 0.57 -6.76
C VAL A 85 2.33 1.85 -7.31
N GLY A 86 1.16 1.73 -7.95
CA GLY A 86 0.42 2.88 -8.45
C GLY A 86 -0.11 3.74 -7.30
N ARG A 87 -0.04 5.07 -7.44
CA ARG A 87 -0.68 6.05 -6.54
C ARG A 87 -2.10 5.66 -6.05
N PRO A 88 -3.02 5.13 -6.89
CA PRO A 88 -4.34 4.70 -6.42
C PRO A 88 -4.33 3.46 -5.51
N ALA A 89 -3.35 2.55 -5.63
CA ALA A 89 -3.25 1.40 -4.73
C ALA A 89 -2.78 1.81 -3.34
N ILE A 90 -1.86 2.78 -3.23
CA ILE A 90 -1.43 3.36 -1.95
C ILE A 90 -2.58 4.11 -1.26
N ALA A 91 -3.43 4.80 -2.03
CA ALA A 91 -4.64 5.45 -1.52
C ALA A 91 -5.73 4.45 -1.07
N ALA A 92 -5.77 3.26 -1.67
CA ALA A 92 -6.68 2.18 -1.26
C ALA A 92 -6.14 1.33 -0.11
N SER A 93 -4.81 1.30 0.08
CA SER A 93 -4.11 0.57 1.15
C SER A 93 -3.66 1.45 2.29
N THR A 94 -3.93 2.77 2.23
CA THR A 94 -3.61 3.65 3.33
C THR A 94 -4.45 3.16 4.48
N GLN A 95 -3.79 2.53 5.45
CA GLN A 95 -4.25 2.53 6.81
C GLN A 95 -4.22 4.00 7.22
N ILE A 96 -5.29 4.71 6.88
CA ILE A 96 -5.67 5.95 7.53
C ILE A 96 -5.70 5.55 9.01
N TRP A 97 -4.81 6.14 9.79
CA TRP A 97 -4.58 5.78 11.18
C TRP A 97 -5.85 6.15 11.97
N GLY A 98 -6.85 5.27 11.99
CA GLY A 98 -8.16 5.52 12.61
C GLY A 98 -9.00 6.58 11.88
N ASP A 99 -9.90 7.22 12.64
CA ASP A 99 -10.85 8.26 12.21
C ASP A 99 -10.15 9.59 11.85
N ILE A 100 -9.17 9.56 10.95
CA ILE A 100 -8.57 10.82 10.46
C ILE A 100 -9.64 11.52 9.61
N PRO A 101 -10.03 12.75 9.98
CA PRO A 101 -11.00 13.51 9.20
C PRO A 101 -10.48 13.71 7.77
N SER A 102 -11.37 13.72 6.78
CA SER A 102 -11.01 14.14 5.43
C SER A 102 -10.66 15.63 5.46
N ILE A 103 -9.38 15.94 5.64
CA ILE A 103 -8.87 17.32 5.61
C ILE A 103 -8.97 17.76 4.14
N SER A 104 -9.94 18.62 3.84
CA SER A 104 -10.12 19.11 2.47
C SER A 104 -9.12 20.24 2.17
N GLU A 105 -8.75 21.07 3.16
CA GLU A 105 -7.91 22.25 2.94
C GLU A 105 -7.06 22.56 4.20
N LEU A 106 -5.77 22.88 4.00
CA LEU A 106 -4.83 23.34 5.02
C LEU A 106 -4.59 24.84 4.83
N PHE A 107 -4.96 25.66 5.81
CA PHE A 107 -4.85 27.12 5.72
C PHE A 107 -3.64 27.65 6.50
N GLY A 108 -2.90 28.58 5.89
CA GLY A 108 -1.86 29.36 6.57
C GLY A 108 -0.61 28.56 7.00
N ARG A 109 -0.42 27.36 6.46
CA ARG A 109 0.72 26.46 6.77
C ARG A 109 1.53 26.07 5.53
N THR A 110 1.45 26.89 4.48
CA THR A 110 2.08 26.58 3.19
C THR A 110 3.60 26.44 3.31
N GLY A 111 4.25 27.30 4.10
CA GLY A 111 5.71 27.24 4.29
C GLY A 111 6.14 25.98 5.06
N GLU A 112 5.41 25.61 6.11
CA GLU A 112 5.67 24.37 6.85
C GLU A 112 5.41 23.12 6.01
N LEU A 113 4.41 23.16 5.11
CA LEU A 113 4.13 22.10 4.15
C LEU A 113 5.27 21.93 3.14
N GLU A 114 5.74 23.02 2.53
CA GLU A 114 6.88 22.99 1.60
C GLU A 114 8.14 22.45 2.27
N GLN A 115 8.40 22.86 3.51
CA GLN A 115 9.53 22.36 4.29
C GLN A 115 9.41 20.85 4.58
N LEU A 116 8.21 20.38 4.95
CA LEU A 116 7.96 18.97 5.18
C LEU A 116 8.13 18.15 3.90
N GLU A 117 7.64 18.66 2.77
CA GLU A 117 7.80 18.03 1.45
C GLU A 117 9.28 17.89 1.11
N GLN A 118 10.08 18.94 1.27
CA GLN A 118 11.53 18.91 1.04
C GLN A 118 12.21 17.83 1.91
N TRP A 119 11.94 17.81 3.21
CA TRP A 119 12.56 16.85 4.14
C TRP A 119 12.26 15.39 3.78
N ILE A 120 11.03 15.11 3.37
CA ILE A 120 10.59 13.75 3.04
C ILE A 120 11.10 13.34 1.67
N THR A 121 10.95 14.19 0.66
CA THR A 121 11.14 13.81 -0.75
C THR A 121 12.58 13.99 -1.24
N HIS A 122 13.28 15.02 -0.76
CA HIS A 122 14.61 15.37 -1.24
C HIS A 122 15.67 15.00 -0.23
N ASP A 123 15.47 15.36 1.04
CA ASP A 123 16.48 15.17 2.07
C ASP A 123 16.42 13.76 2.69
N ASN A 124 15.43 12.95 2.30
CA ASN A 124 15.24 11.55 2.72
C ASN A 124 15.29 11.37 4.25
N CYS A 125 14.72 12.32 4.99
CA CYS A 125 14.67 12.27 6.45
C CYS A 125 13.84 11.07 6.94
N ARG A 126 14.47 10.21 7.75
CA ARG A 126 13.82 8.99 8.29
C ARG A 126 12.92 9.25 9.49
N LEU A 127 13.05 10.42 10.11
CA LEU A 127 12.24 10.84 11.26
C LEU A 127 11.99 12.35 11.14
N VAL A 128 10.72 12.73 11.25
CA VAL A 128 10.30 14.13 11.28
C VAL A 128 9.43 14.35 12.52
N GLY A 129 9.78 15.36 13.33
CA GLY A 129 9.00 15.75 14.49
C GLY A 129 8.07 16.91 14.17
N ILE A 130 6.76 16.74 14.38
CA ILE A 130 5.78 17.83 14.27
C ILE A 130 5.54 18.40 15.66
N LEU A 131 6.07 19.60 15.91
CA LEU A 131 5.89 20.31 17.17
C LEU A 131 4.82 21.39 17.04
N GLY A 132 3.96 21.51 18.05
CA GLY A 132 3.06 22.65 18.17
C GLY A 132 2.86 23.04 19.63
N MET A 133 2.63 24.32 19.88
CA MET A 133 2.33 24.82 21.23
C MET A 133 1.13 24.08 21.85
N GLY A 134 1.15 23.89 23.18
CA GLY A 134 0.05 23.25 23.91
C GLY A 134 -1.30 23.94 23.65
N GLY A 135 -2.40 23.19 23.65
CA GLY A 135 -3.75 23.73 23.45
C GLY A 135 -4.17 24.03 22.00
N ILE A 136 -3.31 23.83 21.01
CA ILE A 136 -3.60 24.15 19.60
C ILE A 136 -4.43 23.09 18.84
N GLY A 137 -5.04 22.13 19.55
CA GLY A 137 -5.90 21.12 18.92
C GLY A 137 -5.16 19.96 18.21
N LYS A 138 -3.96 19.58 18.67
CA LYS A 138 -3.21 18.41 18.14
C LYS A 138 -3.83 17.05 18.50
N THR A 139 -4.69 17.03 19.52
CA THR A 139 -5.37 15.84 20.01
C THR A 139 -6.84 16.21 20.14
N THR A 140 -7.67 15.62 19.28
CA THR A 140 -9.11 15.60 19.45
C THR A 140 -9.43 14.30 20.21
N VAL A 141 -10.21 14.40 21.28
CA VAL A 141 -10.70 13.25 22.06
C VAL A 141 -11.89 12.61 21.35
#